data_AF-A0A2H5ASD6-F1
#
_entry.id   AF-A0A2H5ASD6-F1
#
_cell.length_a   1.000
_cell.length_b   1.000
_cell.length_c   1.000
_cell.angle_alpha   90.00
_cell.angle_beta   90.00
_cell.angle_gamma   90.00
#
_symmetry.space_group_name_H-M   'P 1'
#
loop_
_entity.id
_entity.type
_entity.pdbx_description
1 polymer ?
#
loop_
_entity_poly.entity_id
_entity_poly.type
_entity_poly.pdbx_seq_one_letter_code
_entity_poly.pdbx_strand_id
1 'polypeptide(L)'
;MAGVLQDHTRRQTEKDTAVTNDFRSELSEEMSALTPPPLGDLVVEAARKGRRTRRLRAAVQVTGSALALAGVAVLATGALRTAGPAQAVGPAAGGTSASATPTAAPTPVKASPTPWSPANPPGTVTVSGAKVLSVLLDSLPAGTKTSGYAADDADGVNGSVAQAYLALPGGTGMVRVFVGTANPDAPCTGGCTTDAKGQSVRVEHVPDNCIQSSVVWVRHLDGTSVTVQLSTCLAWDGKANKPGVLALTEEQAIALGGNPAFRNSMTPAEGAAAAARFPGLGHLTS
;
A
#
# COMPACT_ATOMS: atom_id res chain seq x y z
N MET A 1 43.23 6.48 -52.30
CA MET A 1 42.63 7.28 -51.20
C MET A 1 41.68 6.48 -50.28
N ALA A 2 41.52 5.16 -50.43
CA ALA A 2 40.65 4.36 -49.54
C ALA A 2 41.34 3.83 -48.26
N GLY A 3 42.69 3.78 -48.22
CA GLY A 3 43.42 3.18 -47.09
C GLY A 3 43.58 4.06 -45.84
N VAL A 4 43.44 5.39 -45.96
CA VAL A 4 43.69 6.32 -44.83
C VAL A 4 42.47 6.41 -43.89
N LEU A 5 41.26 6.17 -44.40
CA LEU A 5 40.06 6.19 -43.55
C LEU A 5 39.98 4.97 -42.62
N GLN A 6 40.45 3.80 -43.06
CA GLN A 6 40.40 2.58 -42.24
C GLN A 6 41.37 2.62 -41.04
N ASP A 7 42.51 3.31 -41.15
CA ASP A 7 43.48 3.38 -40.06
C ASP A 7 43.02 4.30 -38.92
N HIS A 8 42.21 5.32 -39.23
CA HIS A 8 41.65 6.21 -38.21
C HIS A 8 40.56 5.54 -37.36
N THR A 9 39.70 4.73 -37.97
CA THR A 9 38.63 4.04 -37.23
C THR A 9 39.19 3.01 -36.27
N ARG A 10 40.23 2.25 -36.69
CA ARG A 10 40.86 1.24 -35.84
C ARG A 10 41.51 1.83 -34.59
N ARG A 11 42.19 2.98 -34.73
CA ARG A 11 42.83 3.68 -33.59
C ARG A 11 41.83 4.29 -32.61
N GLN A 12 40.60 4.61 -33.03
CA GLN A 12 39.58 5.09 -32.10
C GLN A 12 39.02 3.95 -31.25
N THR A 13 38.69 2.80 -31.85
CA THR A 13 38.19 1.63 -31.11
C THR A 13 39.17 1.09 -30.06
N GLU A 14 40.48 1.14 -30.32
CA GLU A 14 41.50 0.73 -29.33
C GLU A 14 41.56 1.68 -28.13
N LYS A 15 41.41 3.00 -28.36
CA LYS A 15 41.39 3.99 -27.27
C LYS A 15 40.14 3.87 -26.40
N ASP A 16 38.98 3.68 -27.01
CA ASP A 16 37.72 3.58 -26.26
C ASP A 16 37.67 2.30 -25.40
N THR A 17 38.29 1.22 -25.87
CA THR A 17 38.38 -0.04 -25.13
C THR A 17 39.34 0.07 -23.94
N ALA A 18 40.46 0.79 -24.10
CA ALA A 18 41.41 1.02 -23.00
C ALA A 18 40.78 1.83 -21.86
N VAL A 19 40.12 2.95 -22.19
CA VAL A 19 39.47 3.82 -21.19
C VAL A 19 38.37 3.09 -20.40
N THR A 20 37.61 2.23 -21.07
CA THR A 20 36.54 1.46 -20.41
C THR A 20 37.09 0.41 -19.43
N ASN A 21 38.27 -0.16 -19.70
CA ASN A 21 38.88 -1.16 -18.83
C ASN A 21 39.58 -0.53 -17.62
N ASP A 22 40.17 0.65 -17.78
CA ASP A 22 40.80 1.39 -16.68
C ASP A 22 39.74 1.82 -15.65
N PHE A 23 38.60 2.36 -16.10
CA PHE A 23 37.50 2.75 -15.21
C PHE A 23 36.92 1.55 -14.43
N ARG A 24 36.80 0.39 -15.07
CA ARG A 24 36.31 -0.84 -14.40
C ARG A 24 37.29 -1.36 -13.34
N SER A 25 38.59 -1.18 -13.57
CA SER A 25 39.63 -1.63 -12.65
C SER A 25 39.68 -0.73 -11.42
N GLU A 26 39.64 0.59 -11.61
CA GLU A 26 39.56 1.56 -10.50
C GLU A 26 38.28 1.38 -9.66
N LEU A 27 37.13 1.15 -10.31
CA LEU A 27 35.88 0.91 -9.60
C LEU A 27 35.86 -0.40 -8.82
N SER A 28 36.48 -1.46 -9.38
CA SER A 28 36.62 -2.74 -8.69
C SER A 28 37.56 -2.63 -7.49
N GLU A 29 38.62 -1.83 -7.59
CA GLU A 29 39.58 -1.61 -6.51
C GLU A 29 38.94 -0.81 -5.36
N GLU A 30 38.24 0.29 -5.67
CA GLU A 30 37.44 1.07 -4.71
C GLU A 30 36.36 0.23 -4.02
N MET A 31 35.66 -0.63 -4.78
CA MET A 31 34.65 -1.52 -4.21
C MET A 31 35.24 -2.63 -3.34
N SER A 32 36.45 -3.11 -3.65
CA SER A 32 37.12 -4.16 -2.88
C SER A 32 37.74 -3.64 -1.57
N ALA A 33 38.06 -2.34 -1.51
CA ALA A 33 38.58 -1.68 -0.32
C ALA A 33 37.49 -1.40 0.73
N LEU A 34 36.21 -1.43 0.35
CA LEU A 34 35.10 -1.31 1.29
C LEU A 34 34.89 -2.64 2.01
N THR A 35 35.24 -2.68 3.29
CA THR A 35 34.91 -3.81 4.17
C THR A 35 33.39 -3.99 4.17
N PRO A 36 32.86 -5.17 3.81
CA PRO A 36 31.42 -5.36 3.73
C PRO A 36 30.81 -5.07 5.11
N PRO A 37 29.84 -4.13 5.21
CA PRO A 37 29.15 -3.90 6.47
C PRO A 37 28.46 -5.21 6.89
N PRO A 38 28.32 -5.48 8.19
CA PRO A 38 27.66 -6.69 8.68
C PRO A 38 26.17 -6.68 8.30
N LEU A 39 25.86 -7.14 7.08
CA LEU A 39 24.49 -7.29 6.56
C LEU A 39 23.67 -8.33 7.34
N GLY A 40 24.35 -9.16 8.13
CA GLY A 40 23.72 -10.18 8.97
C GLY A 40 22.72 -9.59 9.96
N ASP A 41 23.06 -8.48 10.60
CA ASP A 41 22.21 -7.92 11.67
C ASP A 41 20.96 -7.24 11.11
N LEU A 42 21.05 -6.54 9.98
CA LEU A 42 19.88 -5.87 9.37
C LEU A 42 18.84 -6.88 8.85
N VAL A 43 19.29 -8.00 8.26
CA VAL A 43 18.38 -9.05 7.79
C VAL A 43 17.79 -9.83 8.96
N VAL A 44 18.56 -10.06 10.02
CA VAL A 44 18.07 -10.74 11.24
C VAL A 44 17.08 -9.85 12.00
N GLU A 45 17.35 -8.55 12.13
CA GLU A 45 16.47 -7.55 12.74
C GLU A 45 15.17 -7.43 11.93
N ALA A 46 15.26 -7.30 10.60
CA ALA A 46 14.10 -7.23 9.71
C ALA A 46 13.27 -8.52 9.73
N ALA A 47 13.91 -9.70 9.74
CA ALA A 47 13.23 -10.99 9.83
C ALA A 47 12.58 -11.23 11.20
N ARG A 48 13.16 -10.67 12.27
CA ARG A 48 12.59 -10.72 13.63
C ARG A 48 11.41 -9.74 13.76
N LYS A 49 11.51 -8.53 13.22
CA LYS A 49 10.41 -7.54 13.16
C LYS A 49 9.24 -8.08 12.33
N GLY A 50 9.49 -8.67 11.16
CA GLY A 50 8.45 -9.26 10.29
C GLY A 50 7.70 -10.46 10.91
N ARG A 51 8.37 -11.31 11.71
CA ARG A 51 7.71 -12.42 12.42
C ARG A 51 6.77 -11.94 13.52
N ARG A 52 7.08 -10.84 14.20
CA ARG A 52 6.25 -10.28 15.27
C ARG A 52 4.93 -9.71 14.71
N THR A 53 5.00 -9.02 13.58
CA THR A 53 3.83 -8.46 12.89
C THR A 53 2.87 -9.55 12.38
N ARG A 54 3.40 -10.67 11.85
CA ARG A 54 2.55 -11.80 11.42
C ARG A 54 1.86 -12.50 12.59
N ARG A 55 2.55 -12.66 13.73
CA ARG A 55 1.96 -13.28 14.94
C ARG A 55 0.84 -12.44 15.54
N LEU A 56 0.95 -11.11 15.51
CA LEU A 56 -0.13 -10.22 15.94
C LEU A 56 -1.37 -10.34 15.04
N ARG A 57 -1.20 -10.48 13.72
CA ARG A 57 -2.34 -10.72 12.80
C ARG A 57 -2.97 -12.10 12.98
N ALA A 58 -2.17 -13.14 13.23
CA ALA A 58 -2.68 -14.49 13.48
C ALA A 58 -3.45 -14.61 14.82
N ALA A 59 -3.08 -13.83 15.84
CA ALA A 59 -3.80 -13.79 17.11
C ALA A 59 -5.15 -13.06 17.03
N VAL A 60 -5.27 -12.08 16.13
CA VAL A 60 -6.51 -11.28 15.96
C VAL A 60 -7.56 -12.02 15.13
N GLN A 61 -7.20 -12.98 14.27
CA GLN A 61 -8.16 -13.70 13.41
C GLN A 61 -8.75 -15.00 14.00
N VAL A 62 -8.37 -15.43 15.22
CA VAL A 62 -8.86 -16.71 15.80
C VAL A 62 -9.76 -16.52 17.03
N THR A 63 -10.00 -15.30 17.50
CA THR A 63 -10.81 -15.07 18.72
C THR A 63 -12.06 -14.24 18.40
N GLY A 64 -12.93 -14.80 17.57
CA GLY A 64 -14.18 -14.15 17.14
C GLY A 64 -15.35 -15.13 17.06
N SER A 65 -15.50 -16.02 18.05
CA SER A 65 -16.70 -16.84 18.23
C SER A 65 -16.83 -17.24 19.69
N ALA A 66 -18.01 -16.98 20.26
CA ALA A 66 -18.47 -17.24 21.63
C ALA A 66 -18.13 -16.15 22.68
N LEU A 67 -19.08 -15.23 22.87
CA LEU A 67 -19.76 -15.03 24.17
C LEU A 67 -21.04 -14.22 23.92
N ALA A 68 -22.11 -14.95 23.66
CA ALA A 68 -23.47 -14.42 23.63
C ALA A 68 -24.02 -14.36 25.07
N LEU A 69 -24.65 -13.21 25.37
CA LEU A 69 -25.79 -13.03 26.29
C LEU A 69 -25.59 -13.33 27.78
N ALA A 70 -25.50 -12.26 28.58
CA ALA A 70 -26.02 -12.23 29.94
C ALA A 70 -27.12 -11.16 30.02
N GLY A 71 -28.33 -11.56 29.64
CA GLY A 71 -29.56 -10.81 29.88
C GLY A 71 -30.17 -11.19 31.22
N VAL A 72 -30.53 -10.19 32.01
CA VAL A 72 -31.29 -10.32 33.25
C VAL A 72 -32.73 -10.74 32.91
N ALA A 73 -33.18 -11.90 33.39
CA ALA A 73 -34.60 -12.24 33.45
C ALA A 73 -34.90 -13.13 34.67
N VAL A 74 -35.86 -12.66 35.45
CA VAL A 74 -36.33 -13.19 36.73
C VAL A 74 -37.33 -14.34 36.50
N LEU A 75 -37.14 -15.43 37.25
CA LEU A 75 -38.06 -16.48 37.73
C LEU A 75 -39.45 -16.65 37.06
N ALA A 76 -39.70 -17.83 36.48
CA ALA A 76 -40.96 -18.60 36.66
C ALA A 76 -40.87 -20.03 36.07
N THR A 77 -40.80 -21.01 36.99
CA THR A 77 -41.36 -22.38 36.96
C THR A 77 -41.61 -23.14 35.65
N GLY A 78 -40.98 -24.31 35.54
CA GLY A 78 -41.69 -25.59 35.39
C GLY A 78 -41.80 -26.23 34.00
N ALA A 79 -41.10 -27.36 33.80
CA ALA A 79 -41.65 -28.67 33.39
C ALA A 79 -40.61 -29.53 32.64
N LEU A 80 -40.57 -30.80 33.04
CA LEU A 80 -39.75 -31.90 32.52
C LEU A 80 -39.88 -32.08 31.00
N ARG A 81 -38.80 -32.55 30.33
CA ARG A 81 -38.79 -33.84 29.61
C ARG A 81 -37.46 -34.18 28.88
N THR A 82 -37.00 -35.38 29.23
CA THR A 82 -36.42 -36.47 28.39
C THR A 82 -35.10 -36.28 27.64
N ALA A 83 -34.09 -36.92 28.24
CA ALA A 83 -32.98 -37.70 27.69
C ALA A 83 -33.06 -38.15 26.22
N GLY A 84 -31.93 -37.99 25.51
CA GLY A 84 -31.56 -38.69 24.29
C GLY A 84 -30.03 -38.89 24.25
N PRO A 85 -29.51 -40.05 23.81
CA PRO A 85 -28.22 -40.57 24.27
C PRO A 85 -27.00 -40.02 23.53
N ALA A 86 -25.89 -40.01 24.26
CA ALA A 86 -24.53 -39.83 23.78
C ALA A 86 -24.12 -40.94 22.80
N GLN A 87 -23.66 -40.56 21.62
CA GLN A 87 -22.87 -41.44 20.76
C GLN A 87 -21.39 -41.15 21.01
N ALA A 88 -20.76 -42.06 21.75
CA ALA A 88 -19.32 -42.19 21.83
C ALA A 88 -18.80 -42.78 20.52
N VAL A 89 -17.93 -42.03 19.84
CA VAL A 89 -17.16 -42.55 18.69
C VAL A 89 -15.74 -42.82 19.21
N GLY A 90 -15.37 -44.10 19.23
CA GLY A 90 -14.07 -44.58 19.71
C GLY A 90 -12.92 -44.29 18.74
N PRO A 91 -11.66 -44.42 19.22
CA PRO A 91 -10.47 -44.21 18.40
C PRO A 91 -10.17 -45.47 17.58
N ALA A 92 -10.15 -45.35 16.25
CA ALA A 92 -9.66 -46.39 15.36
C ALA A 92 -8.15 -46.26 15.16
N ALA A 93 -7.45 -47.34 15.44
CA ALA A 93 -6.03 -47.53 15.27
C ALA A 93 -5.63 -47.75 13.79
N GLY A 94 -4.37 -47.44 13.49
CA GLY A 94 -3.49 -48.25 12.64
C GLY A 94 -3.72 -48.19 11.13
N GLY A 95 -2.80 -47.52 10.43
CA GLY A 95 -2.72 -47.58 8.98
C GLY A 95 -1.60 -46.71 8.40
N THR A 96 -0.34 -47.06 8.66
CA THR A 96 0.81 -46.51 7.94
C THR A 96 0.86 -47.10 6.54
N SER A 97 0.31 -46.38 5.55
CA SER A 97 0.59 -46.62 4.13
C SER A 97 1.67 -45.66 3.65
N ALA A 98 2.88 -46.17 3.47
CA ALA A 98 3.95 -45.49 2.77
C ALA A 98 3.62 -45.49 1.26
N SER A 99 2.99 -44.42 0.78
CA SER A 99 2.85 -44.16 -0.65
C SER A 99 4.06 -43.36 -1.13
N ALA A 100 4.83 -43.97 -2.03
CA ALA A 100 5.94 -43.34 -2.71
C ALA A 100 5.47 -42.09 -3.48
N THR A 101 6.07 -40.95 -3.17
CA THR A 101 5.84 -39.68 -3.86
C THR A 101 6.47 -39.74 -5.25
N PRO A 102 5.72 -39.57 -6.36
CA PRO A 102 6.34 -39.39 -7.66
C PRO A 102 7.09 -38.05 -7.68
N THR A 103 8.37 -38.10 -8.05
CA THR A 103 9.20 -36.92 -8.35
C THR A 103 8.54 -36.12 -9.46
N ALA A 104 7.89 -35.01 -9.09
CA ALA A 104 7.35 -34.06 -10.04
C ALA A 104 8.50 -33.38 -10.79
N ALA A 105 8.46 -33.45 -12.12
CA ALA A 105 9.36 -32.71 -13.00
C ALA A 105 9.28 -31.20 -12.69
N PRO A 106 10.40 -30.45 -12.76
CA PRO A 106 10.38 -29.01 -12.49
C PRO A 106 9.47 -28.32 -13.51
N THR A 107 8.33 -27.83 -13.04
CA THR A 107 7.48 -26.93 -13.81
C THR A 107 8.29 -25.69 -14.21
N PRO A 108 8.25 -25.27 -15.49
CA PRO A 108 8.91 -24.04 -15.91
C PRO A 108 8.38 -22.88 -15.07
N VAL A 109 9.28 -22.22 -14.35
CA VAL A 109 8.97 -21.06 -13.53
C VAL A 109 8.45 -19.97 -14.48
N LYS A 110 7.15 -19.73 -14.46
CA LYS A 110 6.53 -18.61 -15.17
C LYS A 110 7.26 -17.35 -14.71
N ALA A 111 7.94 -16.68 -15.64
CA ALA A 111 8.67 -15.45 -15.35
C ALA A 111 7.75 -14.51 -14.56
N SER A 112 8.21 -14.11 -13.38
CA SER A 112 7.49 -13.15 -12.55
C SER A 112 7.34 -11.87 -13.37
N PRO A 113 6.12 -11.34 -13.56
CA PRO A 113 5.93 -10.13 -14.35
C PRO A 113 6.76 -9.01 -13.73
N THR A 114 7.63 -8.39 -14.54
CA THR A 114 8.38 -7.21 -14.14
C THR A 114 7.38 -6.14 -13.68
N PRO A 115 7.57 -5.51 -12.50
CA PRO A 115 6.69 -4.44 -12.06
C PRO A 115 6.64 -3.35 -13.13
N TRP A 116 5.45 -3.08 -13.66
CA TRP A 116 5.27 -1.96 -14.57
C TRP A 116 5.38 -0.68 -13.75
N SER A 117 6.46 0.06 -13.97
CA SER A 117 6.67 1.39 -13.41
C SER A 117 6.92 2.33 -14.58
N PRO A 118 5.96 3.15 -15.01
CA PRO A 118 6.21 4.10 -16.07
C PRO A 118 7.26 5.09 -15.59
N ALA A 119 8.16 5.46 -16.51
CA ALA A 119 9.10 6.52 -16.26
C ALA A 119 8.34 7.84 -16.06
N ASN A 120 8.75 8.62 -15.07
CA ASN A 120 8.28 10.00 -14.92
C ASN A 120 8.63 10.81 -16.19
N PRO A 121 7.77 11.73 -16.62
CA PRO A 121 8.12 12.70 -17.67
C PRO A 121 9.46 13.41 -17.36
N PRO A 122 10.27 13.76 -18.39
CA PRO A 122 11.52 14.48 -18.18
C PRO A 122 11.33 15.74 -17.34
N GLY A 123 12.20 15.95 -16.34
CA GLY A 123 12.13 17.10 -15.43
C GLY A 123 11.09 16.99 -14.32
N THR A 124 10.43 15.85 -14.17
CA THR A 124 9.50 15.58 -13.06
C THR A 124 10.03 14.49 -12.12
N VAL A 125 9.58 14.53 -10.88
CA VAL A 125 9.86 13.55 -9.83
C VAL A 125 8.55 12.91 -9.37
N THR A 126 8.62 11.77 -8.69
CA THR A 126 7.43 11.17 -8.06
C THR A 126 6.77 12.17 -7.12
N VAL A 127 5.44 12.26 -7.15
CA VAL A 127 4.68 13.15 -6.27
C VAL A 127 5.02 12.87 -4.80
N SER A 128 5.14 13.87 -3.93
CA SER A 128 5.40 13.67 -2.50
C SER A 128 4.10 13.62 -1.68
N GLY A 129 4.15 13.05 -0.46
CA GLY A 129 3.03 13.08 0.48
C GLY A 129 2.55 14.51 0.78
N ALA A 130 3.48 15.46 0.93
CA ALA A 130 3.17 16.89 1.09
C ALA A 130 2.38 17.46 -0.08
N LYS A 131 2.71 17.08 -1.33
CA LYS A 131 1.96 17.53 -2.51
C LYS A 131 0.57 16.88 -2.56
N VAL A 132 0.46 15.59 -2.23
CA VAL A 132 -0.85 14.92 -2.09
C VAL A 132 -1.71 15.61 -1.03
N LEU A 133 -1.13 15.97 0.13
CA LEU A 133 -1.83 16.70 1.17
C LEU A 133 -2.28 18.09 0.71
N SER A 134 -1.43 18.83 0.00
CA SER A 134 -1.81 20.13 -0.57
C SER A 134 -3.05 20.00 -1.44
N VAL A 135 -3.04 19.05 -2.39
CA VAL A 135 -4.17 18.84 -3.31
C VAL A 135 -5.41 18.40 -2.55
N LEU A 136 -5.27 17.49 -1.58
CA LEU A 136 -6.38 17.07 -0.72
C LEU A 136 -7.04 18.27 -0.05
N LEU A 137 -6.28 19.12 0.65
CA LEU A 137 -6.81 20.26 1.38
C LEU A 137 -7.44 21.31 0.46
N ASP A 138 -6.84 21.55 -0.70
CA ASP A 138 -7.36 22.50 -1.68
C ASP A 138 -8.62 21.97 -2.41
N SER A 139 -8.90 20.66 -2.32
CA SER A 139 -10.05 19.99 -2.94
C SER A 139 -11.22 19.72 -1.99
N LEU A 140 -11.07 20.00 -0.70
CA LEU A 140 -12.15 19.76 0.25
C LEU A 140 -13.36 20.66 -0.06
N PRO A 141 -14.59 20.20 0.22
CA PRO A 141 -15.78 21.03 0.08
C PRO A 141 -15.62 22.36 0.83
N ALA A 142 -16.12 23.45 0.26
CA ALA A 142 -16.06 24.76 0.89
C ALA A 142 -16.66 24.73 2.31
N GLY A 143 -15.98 25.37 3.26
CA GLY A 143 -16.38 25.39 4.67
C GLY A 143 -15.93 24.18 5.50
N THR A 144 -15.31 23.17 4.87
CA THR A 144 -14.70 22.06 5.60
C THR A 144 -13.53 22.55 6.45
N LYS A 145 -13.56 22.27 7.75
CA LYS A 145 -12.45 22.57 8.67
C LYS A 145 -11.59 21.32 8.86
N THR A 146 -10.28 21.50 8.95
CA THR A 146 -9.38 20.42 9.41
C THR A 146 -9.26 20.46 10.93
N SER A 147 -8.89 19.34 11.55
CA SER A 147 -8.57 19.32 12.98
C SER A 147 -7.14 19.78 13.29
N GLY A 148 -6.36 20.14 12.26
CA GLY A 148 -4.93 20.43 12.35
C GLY A 148 -4.02 19.19 12.31
N TYR A 149 -4.58 17.97 12.28
CA TYR A 149 -3.79 16.75 12.12
C TYR A 149 -3.62 16.40 10.63
N ALA A 150 -2.39 16.09 10.25
CA ALA A 150 -2.05 15.46 8.97
C ALA A 150 -0.84 14.54 9.13
N ALA A 151 -0.73 13.53 8.28
CA ALA A 151 0.41 12.61 8.21
C ALA A 151 0.63 12.15 6.77
N ASP A 152 1.86 11.78 6.43
CA ASP A 152 2.22 11.09 5.19
C ASP A 152 2.79 9.71 5.53
N ASP A 153 1.90 8.80 5.95
CA ASP A 153 2.25 7.43 6.35
C ASP A 153 2.84 6.65 5.17
N ALA A 154 4.15 6.77 4.94
CA ALA A 154 4.86 6.10 3.87
C ALA A 154 5.02 4.59 4.14
N ASP A 155 3.90 3.85 4.18
CA ASP A 155 3.94 2.39 4.21
C ASP A 155 4.49 1.82 2.88
N GLY A 156 4.82 2.67 1.90
CA GLY A 156 5.78 2.40 0.84
C GLY A 156 5.32 1.40 -0.24
N VAL A 157 4.12 0.82 -0.10
CA VAL A 157 3.76 -0.31 -0.96
C VAL A 157 3.28 0.14 -2.35
N ASN A 158 2.62 1.31 -2.51
CA ASN A 158 2.04 1.70 -3.81
C ASN A 158 1.84 3.23 -3.98
N GLY A 159 2.92 4.00 -3.90
CA GLY A 159 2.90 5.44 -4.19
C GLY A 159 2.86 6.32 -2.95
N SER A 160 2.56 7.59 -3.16
CA SER A 160 2.62 8.64 -2.14
C SER A 160 1.27 8.85 -1.48
N VAL A 161 1.29 9.19 -0.21
CA VAL A 161 0.09 9.19 0.62
C VAL A 161 0.02 10.41 1.50
N ALA A 162 -1.21 10.87 1.73
CA ALA A 162 -1.53 11.84 2.75
C ALA A 162 -2.76 11.39 3.53
N GLN A 163 -2.74 11.64 4.83
CA GLN A 163 -3.85 11.51 5.74
C GLN A 163 -4.17 12.89 6.30
N ALA A 164 -5.45 13.20 6.43
CA ALA A 164 -5.93 14.39 7.12
C ALA A 164 -7.11 14.05 8.01
N TYR A 165 -7.25 14.79 9.11
CA TYR A 165 -8.44 14.76 9.94
C TYR A 165 -9.29 16.00 9.69
N LEU A 166 -10.58 15.78 9.48
CA LEU A 166 -11.58 16.80 9.25
C LEU A 166 -12.41 17.00 10.51
N ALA A 167 -12.71 18.24 10.86
CA ALA A 167 -13.59 18.61 11.96
C ALA A 167 -15.00 18.83 11.41
N LEU A 168 -15.91 17.88 11.71
CA LEU A 168 -17.30 17.92 11.29
C LEU A 168 -18.22 18.16 12.50
N PRO A 169 -19.49 18.60 12.30
CA PRO A 169 -20.43 18.78 13.40
C PRO A 169 -20.64 17.53 14.28
N GLY A 170 -20.50 16.33 13.72
CA GLY A 170 -20.65 15.06 14.43
C GLY A 170 -19.36 14.51 15.06
N GLY A 171 -18.21 15.17 14.89
CA GLY A 171 -16.92 14.73 15.40
C GLY A 171 -15.79 14.82 14.39
N THR A 172 -14.67 14.18 14.70
CA THR A 172 -13.50 14.13 13.81
C THR A 172 -13.62 12.93 12.86
N GLY A 173 -13.42 13.18 11.58
CA GLY A 173 -13.33 12.14 10.55
C GLY A 173 -11.92 12.04 9.98
N MET A 174 -11.51 10.84 9.56
CA MET A 174 -10.25 10.60 8.88
C MET A 174 -10.48 10.35 7.39
N VAL A 175 -9.63 10.92 6.54
CA VAL A 175 -9.51 10.58 5.13
C VAL A 175 -8.05 10.30 4.81
N ARG A 176 -7.79 9.26 4.01
CA ARG A 176 -6.47 8.97 3.44
C ARG A 176 -6.55 8.98 1.93
N VAL A 177 -5.57 9.59 1.28
CA VAL A 177 -5.45 9.63 -0.17
C VAL A 177 -4.10 9.05 -0.54
N PHE A 178 -4.11 8.05 -1.41
CA PHE A 178 -2.93 7.47 -2.02
C PHE A 178 -2.91 7.83 -3.50
N VAL A 179 -1.76 8.27 -3.99
CA VAL A 179 -1.51 8.57 -5.39
C VAL A 179 -0.37 7.71 -5.87
N GLY A 180 -0.64 6.93 -6.90
CA GLY A 180 0.34 6.09 -7.54
C GLY A 180 0.06 5.99 -9.03
N THR A 181 0.57 4.94 -9.63
CA THR A 181 0.41 4.68 -11.05
C THR A 181 -0.42 3.43 -11.25
N ALA A 182 -1.46 3.50 -12.08
CA ALA A 182 -2.24 2.34 -12.51
C ALA A 182 -1.75 1.86 -13.87
N ASN A 183 -1.63 0.54 -14.03
CA ASN A 183 -1.43 -0.06 -15.35
C ASN A 183 -2.61 0.34 -16.25
N PRO A 184 -2.38 1.07 -17.36
CA PRO A 184 -3.45 1.53 -18.25
C PRO A 184 -4.19 0.37 -18.91
N ASP A 185 -3.51 -0.77 -19.06
CA ASP A 185 -4.05 -1.98 -19.68
C ASP A 185 -4.75 -2.89 -18.66
N ALA A 186 -4.65 -2.60 -17.36
CA ALA A 186 -5.30 -3.44 -16.37
C ALA A 186 -6.82 -3.24 -16.47
N PRO A 187 -7.60 -4.29 -16.81
CA PRO A 187 -9.05 -4.15 -16.85
C PRO A 187 -9.56 -3.77 -15.46
N CYS A 188 -10.54 -2.86 -15.42
CA CYS A 188 -11.26 -2.60 -14.18
C CYS A 188 -12.23 -3.75 -13.93
N THR A 189 -11.87 -4.67 -13.03
CA THR A 189 -12.68 -5.85 -12.70
C THR A 189 -13.42 -5.66 -11.38
N GLY A 190 -14.68 -6.12 -11.33
CA GLY A 190 -15.51 -6.15 -10.13
C GLY A 190 -16.13 -4.79 -9.77
N GLY A 191 -17.32 -4.50 -10.31
CA GLY A 191 -18.15 -3.37 -9.86
C GLY A 191 -17.65 -1.98 -10.28
N CYS A 192 -16.83 -1.90 -11.32
CA CYS A 192 -16.36 -0.61 -11.82
C CYS A 192 -17.44 0.14 -12.62
N THR A 193 -17.45 1.45 -12.48
CA THR A 193 -18.21 2.39 -13.30
C THR A 193 -17.26 3.35 -14.01
N THR A 194 -17.79 4.13 -14.95
CA THR A 194 -17.06 5.22 -15.60
C THR A 194 -17.73 6.52 -15.21
N ASP A 195 -16.93 7.49 -14.76
CA ASP A 195 -17.45 8.81 -14.41
C ASP A 195 -17.67 9.70 -15.66
N ALA A 196 -18.19 10.91 -15.45
CA ALA A 196 -18.42 11.86 -16.54
C ALA A 196 -17.15 12.32 -17.26
N LYS A 197 -15.95 12.10 -16.69
CA LYS A 197 -14.65 12.43 -17.27
C LYS A 197 -14.02 11.25 -18.00
N GLY A 198 -14.70 10.10 -18.08
CA GLY A 198 -14.17 8.87 -18.67
C GLY A 198 -13.21 8.12 -17.75
N GLN A 199 -13.11 8.49 -16.48
CA GLN A 199 -12.24 7.85 -15.50
C GLN A 199 -12.92 6.56 -15.00
N SER A 200 -12.12 5.51 -14.78
CA SER A 200 -12.64 4.29 -14.17
C SER A 200 -12.73 4.47 -12.66
N VAL A 201 -13.91 4.23 -12.11
CA VAL A 201 -14.20 4.34 -10.67
C VAL A 201 -14.56 2.96 -10.15
N ARG A 202 -14.03 2.59 -8.98
CA ARG A 202 -14.46 1.42 -8.22
C ARG A 202 -14.65 1.83 -6.77
N VAL A 203 -15.71 1.33 -6.16
CA VAL A 203 -15.95 1.48 -4.73
C VAL A 203 -16.02 0.10 -4.10
N GLU A 204 -15.36 -0.07 -2.96
CA GLU A 204 -15.45 -1.27 -2.13
C GLU A 204 -15.74 -0.87 -0.70
N HIS A 205 -16.74 -1.52 -0.11
CA HIS A 205 -17.11 -1.35 1.28
C HIS A 205 -16.51 -2.49 2.10
N VAL A 206 -15.79 -2.15 3.17
CA VAL A 206 -15.11 -3.11 4.07
C VAL A 206 -15.62 -2.87 5.49
N PRO A 207 -16.86 -3.28 5.81
CA PRO A 207 -17.54 -2.88 7.05
C PRO A 207 -16.81 -3.31 8.33
N ASP A 208 -16.02 -4.39 8.27
CA ASP A 208 -15.25 -4.91 9.41
C ASP A 208 -13.91 -4.20 9.64
N ASN A 209 -13.53 -3.25 8.77
CA ASN A 209 -12.29 -2.50 8.88
C ASN A 209 -12.56 -1.00 9.09
N CYS A 210 -12.61 -0.56 10.35
CA CYS A 210 -13.01 0.82 10.65
C CYS A 210 -12.05 1.89 10.09
N ILE A 211 -10.75 1.58 9.89
CA ILE A 211 -9.79 2.54 9.30
C ILE A 211 -9.91 2.61 7.78
N GLN A 212 -10.66 1.71 7.16
CA GLN A 212 -10.85 1.58 5.73
C GLN A 212 -12.28 1.09 5.44
N SER A 213 -13.28 1.71 6.05
CA SER A 213 -14.69 1.27 5.94
C SER A 213 -15.22 1.32 4.51
N SER A 214 -14.70 2.26 3.70
CA SER A 214 -14.92 2.31 2.26
C SER A 214 -13.65 2.73 1.54
N VAL A 215 -13.45 2.22 0.33
CA VAL A 215 -12.31 2.53 -0.53
C VAL A 215 -12.81 2.89 -1.90
N VAL A 216 -12.41 4.06 -2.38
CA VAL A 216 -12.70 4.54 -3.73
C VAL A 216 -11.39 4.53 -4.51
N TRP A 217 -11.34 3.77 -5.59
CA TRP A 217 -10.27 3.85 -6.59
C TRP A 217 -10.76 4.62 -7.79
N VAL A 218 -9.99 5.61 -8.21
CA VAL A 218 -10.21 6.35 -9.44
C VAL A 218 -8.94 6.25 -10.29
N ARG A 219 -9.09 5.79 -11.53
CA ARG A 219 -8.00 5.77 -12.51
C ARG A 219 -8.20 6.88 -13.53
N HIS A 220 -7.24 7.78 -13.59
CA HIS A 220 -7.22 8.87 -14.54
C HIS A 220 -6.73 8.37 -15.90
N LEU A 221 -7.08 9.11 -16.95
CA LEU A 221 -6.69 8.79 -18.33
C LEU A 221 -5.18 8.95 -18.58
N ASP A 222 -4.47 9.69 -17.72
CA ASP A 222 -3.02 9.90 -17.79
C ASP A 222 -2.21 8.78 -17.09
N GLY A 223 -2.87 7.74 -16.57
CA GLY A 223 -2.25 6.64 -15.84
C GLY A 223 -2.09 6.90 -14.34
N THR A 224 -2.49 8.07 -13.83
CA THR A 224 -2.56 8.32 -12.39
C THR A 224 -3.64 7.46 -11.74
N SER A 225 -3.30 6.82 -10.62
CA SER A 225 -4.25 6.09 -9.77
C SER A 225 -4.41 6.84 -8.46
N VAL A 226 -5.65 7.18 -8.11
CA VAL A 226 -5.99 7.79 -6.83
C VAL A 226 -6.84 6.82 -6.03
N THR A 227 -6.43 6.55 -4.79
CA THR A 227 -7.22 5.75 -3.83
C THR A 227 -7.61 6.64 -2.66
N VAL A 228 -8.91 6.81 -2.43
CA VAL A 228 -9.45 7.53 -1.29
C VAL A 228 -10.01 6.51 -0.30
N GLN A 229 -9.46 6.45 0.91
CA GLN A 229 -9.99 5.61 1.97
C GLN A 229 -10.79 6.47 2.94
N LEU A 230 -12.02 6.03 3.19
CA LEU A 230 -12.93 6.58 4.18
C LEU A 230 -12.98 5.68 5.41
N SER A 231 -12.99 6.29 6.58
CA SER A 231 -12.84 5.59 7.86
C SER A 231 -13.94 5.99 8.82
N THR A 232 -14.43 5.02 9.60
CA THR A 232 -15.33 5.24 10.74
C THR A 232 -14.58 5.29 12.07
N CYS A 233 -13.25 5.15 12.04
CA CYS A 233 -12.37 5.37 13.18
C CYS A 233 -11.10 6.13 12.75
N LEU A 234 -10.43 6.73 13.73
CA LEU A 234 -9.18 7.46 13.54
C LEU A 234 -7.98 6.49 13.48
N ALA A 235 -6.83 6.98 13.04
CA ALA A 235 -5.60 6.20 13.03
C ALA A 235 -5.22 5.72 14.44
N TRP A 236 -4.47 4.63 14.48
CA TRP A 236 -4.05 3.98 15.72
C TRP A 236 -3.18 4.94 16.54
N ASP A 237 -3.56 5.20 17.79
CA ASP A 237 -2.86 6.13 18.67
C ASP A 237 -1.83 5.46 19.60
N GLY A 238 -1.45 4.21 19.31
CA GLY A 238 -0.65 3.37 20.19
C GLY A 238 -1.48 2.43 21.07
N LYS A 239 -2.78 2.69 21.23
CA LYS A 239 -3.67 1.91 22.12
C LYS A 239 -4.96 1.44 21.47
N ALA A 240 -5.60 2.29 20.65
CA ALA A 240 -6.85 1.95 19.97
C ALA A 240 -7.01 2.79 18.69
N ASN A 241 -7.84 2.30 17.78
CA ASN A 241 -8.45 3.17 16.78
C ASN A 241 -9.67 3.85 17.41
N LYS A 242 -9.53 5.11 17.79
CA LYS A 242 -10.63 5.87 18.40
C LYS A 242 -11.81 5.98 17.42
N PRO A 243 -13.07 5.92 17.89
CA PRO A 243 -14.22 6.17 17.03
C PRO A 243 -14.12 7.52 16.33
N GLY A 244 -14.56 7.58 15.08
CA GLY A 244 -14.64 8.79 14.28
C GLY A 244 -15.97 8.84 13.53
N VAL A 245 -16.11 9.87 12.70
CA VAL A 245 -17.23 9.97 11.74
C VAL A 245 -16.69 9.88 10.31
N LEU A 246 -17.54 9.55 9.34
CA LEU A 246 -17.15 9.60 7.94
C LEU A 246 -16.75 11.03 7.57
N ALA A 247 -15.52 11.19 7.10
CA ALA A 247 -14.96 12.50 6.74
C ALA A 247 -15.60 13.09 5.48
N LEU A 248 -16.02 12.21 4.57
CA LEU A 248 -16.64 12.53 3.28
C LEU A 248 -17.74 11.53 2.99
N THR A 249 -18.72 11.94 2.18
CA THR A 249 -19.63 11.03 1.48
C THR A 249 -18.89 10.26 0.40
N GLU A 250 -19.48 9.17 -0.09
CA GLU A 250 -18.92 8.39 -1.20
C GLU A 250 -18.81 9.24 -2.47
N GLU A 251 -19.82 10.03 -2.79
CA GLU A 251 -19.82 10.93 -3.95
C GLU A 251 -18.72 11.99 -3.85
N GLN A 252 -18.50 12.55 -2.66
CA GLN A 252 -17.38 13.48 -2.41
C GLN A 252 -16.03 12.78 -2.55
N ALA A 253 -15.90 11.53 -2.11
CA ALA A 253 -14.67 10.76 -2.25
C ALA A 253 -14.38 10.41 -3.73
N ILE A 254 -15.41 10.10 -4.52
CA ILE A 254 -15.30 9.91 -5.97
C ILE A 254 -14.87 11.23 -6.64
N ALA A 255 -15.52 12.34 -6.31
CA ALA A 255 -15.19 13.65 -6.86
C ALA A 255 -13.75 14.08 -6.52
N LEU A 256 -13.31 13.82 -5.28
CA LEU A 256 -11.94 14.03 -4.82
C LEU A 256 -10.96 13.15 -5.60
N GLY A 257 -11.23 11.84 -5.70
CA GLY A 257 -10.39 10.89 -6.43
C GLY A 257 -10.25 11.24 -7.90
N GLY A 258 -11.30 11.78 -8.52
CA GLY A 258 -11.31 12.25 -9.91
C GLY A 258 -10.76 13.66 -10.13
N ASN A 259 -10.16 14.30 -9.12
CA ASN A 259 -9.56 15.62 -9.29
C ASN A 259 -8.25 15.53 -10.09
N PRO A 260 -8.14 16.17 -11.29
CA PRO A 260 -6.94 16.12 -12.12
C PRO A 260 -5.71 16.81 -11.50
N ALA A 261 -5.86 17.52 -10.37
CA ALA A 261 -4.73 18.05 -9.62
C ALA A 261 -3.90 16.94 -8.95
N PHE A 262 -4.50 15.76 -8.71
CA PHE A 262 -3.73 14.58 -8.35
C PHE A 262 -3.00 14.04 -9.58
N ARG A 263 -1.68 14.01 -9.50
CA ARG A 263 -0.78 13.50 -10.54
C ARG A 263 0.24 12.60 -9.88
N ASN A 264 0.66 11.53 -10.57
CA ASN A 264 1.68 10.61 -10.07
C ASN A 264 3.10 11.21 -10.07
N SER A 265 3.31 12.33 -10.77
CA SER A 265 4.55 13.10 -10.78
C SER A 265 4.32 14.59 -10.50
N MET A 266 5.39 15.30 -10.17
CA MET A 266 5.42 16.74 -9.92
C MET A 266 6.75 17.35 -10.37
N THR A 267 6.79 18.66 -10.58
CA THR A 267 8.07 19.35 -10.74
C THR A 267 8.80 19.48 -9.40
N PRO A 268 10.15 19.61 -9.38
CA PRO A 268 10.89 19.88 -8.15
C PRO A 268 10.41 21.14 -7.41
N ALA A 269 10.04 22.20 -8.15
CA ALA A 269 9.54 23.44 -7.58
C ALA A 269 8.19 23.25 -6.86
N GLU A 270 7.28 22.45 -7.43
CA GLU A 270 6.02 22.10 -6.75
C GLU A 270 6.26 21.28 -5.48
N GLY A 271 7.21 20.35 -5.53
CA GLY A 271 7.61 19.57 -4.36
C GLY A 271 8.15 20.45 -3.24
N ALA A 272 9.04 21.39 -3.57
CA ALA A 272 9.60 22.34 -2.62
C ALA A 272 8.52 23.26 -2.01
N ALA A 273 7.60 23.77 -2.84
CA ALA A 273 6.48 24.60 -2.38
C ALA A 273 5.55 23.84 -1.42
N ALA A 274 5.23 22.57 -1.74
CA ALA A 274 4.41 21.73 -0.87
C ALA A 274 5.12 21.42 0.46
N ALA A 275 6.41 21.09 0.43
CA ALA A 275 7.21 20.89 1.63
C ALA A 275 7.26 22.14 2.52
N ALA A 276 7.43 23.33 1.92
CA ALA A 276 7.42 24.60 2.63
C ALA A 276 6.05 24.92 3.26
N ARG A 277 4.95 24.50 2.63
CA ARG A 277 3.58 24.64 3.19
C ARG A 277 3.36 23.73 4.41
N PHE A 278 4.04 22.58 4.47
CA PHE A 278 3.88 21.59 5.53
C PHE A 278 5.22 21.18 6.15
N PRO A 279 5.94 22.09 6.82
CA PRO A 279 7.30 21.83 7.31
C PRO A 279 7.36 20.78 8.43
N GLY A 280 6.23 20.47 9.08
CA GLY A 280 6.11 19.42 10.10
C GLY A 280 5.54 18.10 9.57
N LEU A 281 5.26 18.01 8.26
CA LEU A 281 4.86 16.76 7.61
C LEU A 281 6.13 15.95 7.34
N GLY A 282 6.51 15.14 8.31
CA GLY A 282 7.70 14.31 8.25
C GLY A 282 7.41 12.94 8.85
N HIS A 283 7.78 11.90 8.07
CA HIS A 283 7.77 10.49 8.40
C HIS A 283 7.73 10.22 9.90
N LEU A 284 6.58 9.75 10.41
CA LEU A 284 6.60 8.98 11.64
C LEU A 284 7.45 7.74 11.34
N THR A 285 8.74 7.83 11.64
CA THR A 285 9.66 6.69 11.56
C THR A 285 9.16 5.68 12.58
N SER A 286 8.51 4.62 12.10
CA SER A 286 7.95 3.52 12.89
C SER A 286 9.00 2.61 13.52
#